data_AF-A0AAJ1BC53-F1
#
_entry.id   AF-A0AAJ1BC53-F1
#
_cell.length_a   1.000
_cell.length_b   1.000
_cell.length_c   1.000
_cell.angle_alpha   90.00
_cell.angle_beta   90.00
_cell.angle_gamma   90.00
#
_symmetry.space_group_name_H-M   'P 1'
#
loop_
_entity.id
_entity.type
_entity.pdbx_description
1 polymer ?
#
loop_
_entity_poly.entity_id
_entity_poly.type
_entity_poly.pdbx_seq_one_letter_code
_entity_poly.pdbx_strand_id
1 'polypeptide(L)'
;MSASESAQQSHKDPRTASWGGGRIFMALLVVFAVVALFHEFSTLPASGSAGYGLAMLSLANVAHWIVLSIAVIHNGRRMRLLAWTLTGIEALLLVLFAFAFSSAHLDSAQLLYNWGQAYYYLPAILTALTLVWLIVSSPLRPGNSN
;
A
#
# COMPACT_ATOMS: atom_id res chain seq x y z
N MET A 1 48.90 18.15 -33.13
CA MET A 1 47.68 18.95 -33.40
C MET A 1 46.98 18.25 -34.56
N SER A 2 45.82 17.62 -34.49
CA SER A 2 44.63 17.83 -33.67
C SER A 2 43.91 16.48 -33.47
N ALA A 3 43.69 16.08 -32.22
CA ALA A 3 42.87 14.91 -31.86
C ALA A 3 42.11 15.18 -30.55
N SER A 4 41.79 16.45 -30.31
CA SER A 4 41.18 16.96 -29.09
C SER A 4 39.77 17.51 -29.35
N GLU A 5 39.04 16.90 -30.29
CA GLU A 5 37.64 17.23 -30.61
C GLU A 5 36.76 15.97 -30.67
N SER A 6 37.04 14.97 -29.83
CA SER A 6 35.97 14.06 -29.40
C SER A 6 35.11 14.84 -28.41
N ALA A 7 34.21 15.65 -28.97
CA ALA A 7 33.14 16.33 -28.29
C ALA A 7 32.64 15.46 -27.13
N GLN A 8 32.80 15.98 -25.91
CA GLN A 8 32.04 15.56 -24.75
C GLN A 8 30.57 15.67 -25.15
N GLN A 9 30.00 14.58 -25.69
CA GLN A 9 28.58 14.38 -25.73
C GLN A 9 28.15 14.28 -24.27
N SER A 10 27.84 15.44 -23.69
CA SER A 10 27.09 15.55 -22.47
C SER A 10 25.79 14.80 -22.73
N HIS A 11 25.76 13.52 -22.33
CA HIS A 11 24.55 12.74 -22.19
C HIS A 11 23.67 13.52 -21.23
N LYS A 12 22.78 14.35 -21.79
CA LYS A 12 21.76 15.08 -21.04
C LYS A 12 20.94 14.02 -20.34
N ASP A 13 21.14 13.86 -19.03
CA ASP A 13 20.44 12.87 -18.23
C ASP A 13 18.94 13.14 -18.40
N PRO A 14 18.18 12.24 -19.07
CA PRO A 14 16.76 12.45 -19.34
C PRO A 14 15.90 12.25 -18.10
N ARG A 15 16.52 12.09 -16.91
CA ARG A 15 15.83 12.07 -15.63
C ARG A 15 15.14 13.39 -15.38
N THR A 16 13.87 13.45 -15.80
CA THR A 16 12.91 14.42 -15.31
C THR A 16 13.00 14.42 -13.79
N ALA A 17 13.26 15.58 -13.18
CA ALA A 17 13.28 15.73 -11.73
C ALA A 17 12.04 15.02 -11.16
N SER A 18 12.26 13.98 -10.35
CA SER A 18 11.16 13.20 -9.81
C SER A 18 10.35 14.11 -8.90
N TRP A 19 9.22 14.58 -9.41
CA TRP A 19 8.25 15.34 -8.63
C TRP A 19 7.95 14.53 -7.37
N GLY A 20 8.19 15.13 -6.20
CA GLY A 20 8.19 14.45 -4.90
C GLY A 20 6.87 13.76 -4.50
N GLY A 21 5.85 13.77 -5.36
CA GLY A 21 4.56 13.09 -5.14
C GLY A 21 4.70 11.61 -4.80
N GLY A 22 5.64 10.88 -5.42
CA GLY A 22 5.91 9.49 -5.06
C GLY A 22 6.40 9.33 -3.62
N ARG A 23 7.23 10.27 -3.13
CA ARG A 23 7.72 10.27 -1.74
C ARG A 23 6.64 10.68 -0.75
N ILE A 24 5.78 11.65 -1.12
CA ILE A 24 4.63 12.05 -0.31
C ILE A 24 3.68 10.87 -0.14
N PHE A 25 3.37 10.15 -1.21
CA PHE A 25 2.55 8.94 -1.15
C PHE A 25 3.16 7.86 -0.24
N MET A 26 4.46 7.58 -0.39
CA MET A 26 5.18 6.65 0.50
C MET A 26 5.09 7.08 1.97
N ALA A 27 5.26 8.37 2.25
CA ALA A 27 5.14 8.91 3.60
C ALA A 27 3.71 8.72 4.16
N LEU A 28 2.68 8.93 3.35
CA LEU A 28 1.29 8.69 3.75
C LEU A 28 1.04 7.23 4.13
N LEU A 29 1.55 6.27 3.36
CA LEU A 29 1.45 4.84 3.68
C LEU A 29 2.09 4.52 5.04
N VAL A 30 3.30 5.05 5.29
CA VAL A 30 4.01 4.85 6.56
C VAL A 30 3.25 5.47 7.73
N VAL A 31 2.79 6.71 7.59
CA VAL A 31 2.02 7.40 8.63
C VAL A 31 0.76 6.61 8.97
N PHE A 32 0.04 6.13 7.95
CA PHE A 32 -1.14 5.31 8.16
C PHE A 32 -0.82 4.01 8.91
N ALA A 33 0.23 3.29 8.49
CA ALA A 33 0.64 2.05 9.15
C ALA A 33 1.02 2.26 10.63
N VAL A 34 1.72 3.35 10.94
CA VAL A 34 2.11 3.71 12.31
C VAL A 34 0.88 4.07 13.16
N VAL A 35 -0.03 4.89 12.63
CA VAL A 35 -1.26 5.28 13.34
C VAL A 35 -2.13 4.05 13.62
N ALA A 36 -2.29 3.17 12.63
CA ALA A 36 -3.04 1.92 12.78
C ALA A 36 -2.40 1.00 13.83
N LEU A 37 -1.06 0.91 13.86
CA LEU A 37 -0.34 0.14 14.87
C LEU A 37 -0.57 0.67 16.29
N PHE A 38 -0.45 1.98 16.50
CA PHE A 38 -0.72 2.58 17.80
C PHE A 38 -2.17 2.39 18.25
N HIS A 39 -3.11 2.51 17.31
CA HIS A 39 -4.52 2.27 17.59
C HIS A 39 -4.75 0.84 18.08
N GLU A 40 -4.25 -0.16 17.35
CA GLU A 40 -4.40 -1.57 17.73
C GLU A 40 -3.76 -1.88 19.09
N PHE A 41 -2.54 -1.42 19.34
CA PHE A 41 -1.91 -1.63 20.65
C PHE A 41 -2.69 -1.01 21.82
N SER A 42 -3.44 0.08 21.57
CA SER A 42 -4.28 0.69 22.59
C SER A 42 -5.59 -0.06 22.86
N THR A 43 -6.11 -0.81 21.87
CA THR A 43 -7.38 -1.53 21.96
C THR A 43 -7.19 -3.02 22.31
N LEU A 44 -6.02 -3.61 22.04
CA LEU A 44 -5.68 -4.99 22.37
C LEU A 44 -5.96 -5.38 23.84
N PRO A 45 -5.60 -4.57 24.87
CA PRO A 45 -5.84 -4.94 26.26
C PRO A 45 -7.33 -4.99 26.64
N ALA A 46 -8.20 -4.35 25.87
CA ALA A 46 -9.65 -4.35 26.08
C ALA A 46 -10.35 -5.56 25.45
N SER A 47 -9.63 -6.35 24.63
CA SER A 47 -10.20 -7.53 23.99
C SER A 47 -10.24 -8.73 24.96
N GLY A 48 -11.45 -9.14 25.35
CA GLY A 48 -11.65 -10.37 26.13
C GLY A 48 -11.40 -11.64 25.30
N SER A 49 -11.46 -12.82 25.94
CA SER A 49 -11.20 -14.13 25.29
C SER A 49 -12.06 -14.40 24.04
N ALA A 50 -13.29 -13.89 23.98
CA ALA A 50 -14.17 -14.00 22.82
C ALA A 50 -13.75 -13.13 21.61
N GLY A 51 -12.94 -12.09 21.83
CA GLY A 51 -12.47 -11.14 20.80
C GLY A 51 -11.11 -11.47 20.21
N TYR A 52 -10.41 -12.50 20.69
CA TYR A 52 -9.02 -12.78 20.32
C TYR A 52 -8.83 -13.05 18.82
N GLY A 53 -9.73 -13.81 18.18
CA GLY A 53 -9.63 -14.09 16.75
C GLY A 53 -9.71 -12.82 15.89
N LEU A 54 -10.54 -11.87 16.31
CA LEU A 54 -10.71 -10.58 15.65
C LEU A 54 -9.53 -9.65 15.89
N ALA A 55 -9.01 -9.63 17.11
CA ALA A 55 -7.78 -8.90 17.45
C ALA A 55 -6.58 -9.40 16.61
N MET A 56 -6.46 -10.70 16.40
CA MET A 56 -5.39 -11.27 15.56
C MET A 56 -5.56 -10.89 14.08
N LEU A 57 -6.79 -10.88 13.56
CA LEU A 57 -7.07 -10.41 12.20
C LEU A 57 -6.74 -8.92 12.04
N SER A 58 -7.06 -8.12 13.05
CA SER A 58 -6.73 -6.69 13.11
C SER A 58 -5.22 -6.45 13.08
N LEU A 59 -4.46 -7.22 13.88
CA LEU A 59 -3.01 -7.17 13.90
C LEU A 59 -2.39 -7.60 12.57
N ALA A 60 -2.96 -8.63 11.92
CA ALA A 60 -2.53 -9.08 10.60
C ALA A 60 -2.77 -7.99 9.53
N ASN A 61 -3.87 -7.24 9.63
CA ASN A 61 -4.14 -6.10 8.76
C ASN A 61 -3.10 -4.98 8.97
N VAL A 62 -2.75 -4.65 10.21
CA VAL A 62 -1.67 -3.68 10.46
C VAL A 62 -0.34 -4.15 9.88
N ALA A 63 0.01 -5.42 10.09
CA ALA A 63 1.22 -6.02 9.52
C ALA A 63 1.22 -5.92 7.98
N HIS A 64 0.07 -6.15 7.33
CA HIS A 64 -0.11 -5.94 5.90
C HIS A 64 0.27 -4.51 5.48
N TRP A 65 -0.26 -3.47 6.13
CA TRP A 65 0.03 -2.07 5.80
C TRP A 65 1.51 -1.70 5.98
N ILE A 66 2.16 -2.26 7.00
CA ILE A 66 3.60 -2.09 7.21
C ILE A 66 4.40 -2.72 6.06
N VAL A 67 4.11 -3.98 5.71
CA VAL A 67 4.80 -4.68 4.63
C VAL A 67 4.55 -4.01 3.28
N LEU A 68 3.33 -3.55 3.02
CA LEU A 68 2.98 -2.82 1.80
C LEU A 68 3.78 -1.52 1.68
N SER A 69 3.88 -0.77 2.79
CA SER A 69 4.69 0.47 2.84
C SER A 69 6.15 0.19 2.51
N ILE A 70 6.75 -0.84 3.13
CA ILE A 70 8.14 -1.26 2.89
C ILE A 70 8.32 -1.66 1.42
N ALA A 71 7.38 -2.44 0.88
CA ALA A 71 7.43 -2.95 -0.48
C ALA A 71 7.38 -1.83 -1.53
N VAL A 72 6.50 -0.84 -1.33
CA VAL A 72 6.38 0.35 -2.18
C VAL A 72 7.64 1.21 -2.10
N ILE A 73 8.19 1.44 -0.91
CA ILE A 73 9.39 2.27 -0.70
C ILE A 73 10.63 1.66 -1.35
N HIS A 74 10.86 0.36 -1.16
CA HIS A 74 12.05 -0.31 -1.70
C HIS A 74 12.05 -0.38 -3.22
N ASN A 75 10.87 -0.42 -3.84
CA ASN A 75 10.66 -0.36 -5.30
C ASN A 75 11.55 -1.34 -6.13
N GLY A 76 11.98 -2.45 -5.54
CA GLY A 76 12.73 -3.52 -6.24
C GLY A 76 11.78 -4.51 -6.93
N ARG A 77 12.24 -5.27 -7.94
CA ARG A 77 11.38 -6.21 -8.71
C ARG A 77 10.57 -7.18 -7.82
N ARG A 78 11.21 -7.78 -6.81
CA ARG A 78 10.55 -8.71 -5.87
C ARG A 78 9.56 -7.99 -4.95
N MET A 79 9.96 -6.83 -4.42
CA MET A 79 9.11 -6.01 -3.55
C MET A 79 7.90 -5.46 -4.30
N ARG A 80 8.06 -5.16 -5.59
CA ARG A 80 6.97 -4.72 -6.45
C ARG A 80 5.95 -5.82 -6.73
N LEU A 81 6.42 -7.06 -6.93
CA LEU A 81 5.52 -8.22 -7.00
C LEU A 81 4.76 -8.39 -5.69
N LEU A 82 5.44 -8.26 -4.54
CA LEU A 82 4.80 -8.29 -3.22
C LEU A 82 3.76 -7.18 -3.05
N ALA A 83 4.08 -5.95 -3.46
CA ALA A 83 3.15 -4.83 -3.41
C ALA A 83 1.91 -5.09 -4.27
N TRP A 84 2.07 -5.64 -5.47
CA TRP A 84 0.96 -6.06 -6.32
C TRP A 84 0.11 -7.16 -5.67
N THR A 85 0.73 -8.20 -5.12
CA THR A 85 -0.02 -9.29 -4.48
C THR A 85 -0.77 -8.82 -3.23
N LEU A 86 -0.13 -8.01 -2.39
CA LEU A 86 -0.75 -7.46 -1.18
C LEU A 86 -1.92 -6.56 -1.56
N THR A 87 -1.70 -5.58 -2.44
CA THR A 87 -2.75 -4.67 -2.90
C THR A 87 -3.90 -5.43 -3.57
N GLY A 88 -3.60 -6.49 -4.32
CA GLY A 88 -4.60 -7.34 -4.96
C GLY A 88 -5.45 -8.15 -3.97
N ILE A 89 -4.82 -8.72 -2.93
CA ILE A 89 -5.53 -9.40 -1.84
C ILE A 89 -6.45 -8.42 -1.12
N GLU A 90 -5.95 -7.23 -0.77
CA GLU A 90 -6.73 -6.20 -0.09
C GLU A 90 -7.91 -5.73 -0.94
N ALA A 91 -7.68 -5.47 -2.23
CA ALA A 91 -8.75 -5.11 -3.17
C ALA A 91 -9.81 -6.22 -3.29
N LEU A 92 -9.38 -7.48 -3.36
CA LEU A 92 -10.29 -8.63 -3.41
C LEU A 92 -11.11 -8.73 -2.11
N LEU A 93 -10.47 -8.58 -0.95
CA LEU A 93 -11.15 -8.59 0.34
C LEU A 93 -12.19 -7.48 0.42
N LEU A 94 -11.85 -6.25 0.02
CA LEU A 94 -12.79 -5.13 -0.03
C LEU A 94 -13.99 -5.42 -0.94
N VAL A 95 -13.76 -6.01 -2.12
CA VAL A 95 -14.83 -6.40 -3.05
C VAL A 95 -15.70 -7.51 -2.46
N LEU A 96 -15.10 -8.59 -1.96
CA LEU A 96 -15.83 -9.71 -1.35
C LEU A 96 -16.65 -9.22 -0.16
N PHE A 97 -16.11 -8.32 0.67
CA PHE A 97 -16.86 -7.74 1.78
C PHE A 97 -18.01 -6.85 1.30
N ALA A 98 -17.79 -6.04 0.27
CA ALA A 98 -18.83 -5.22 -0.36
C ALA A 98 -20.01 -6.04 -0.86
N PHE A 99 -19.74 -7.21 -1.45
CA PHE A 99 -20.78 -8.12 -1.92
C PHE A 99 -21.40 -8.98 -0.80
N ALA A 100 -20.60 -9.49 0.14
CA ALA A 100 -21.05 -10.46 1.15
C ALA A 100 -21.75 -9.83 2.36
N PHE A 101 -21.43 -8.57 2.72
CA PHE A 101 -21.93 -7.93 3.94
C PHE A 101 -22.73 -6.64 3.69
N SER A 102 -23.31 -6.49 2.48
CA SER A 102 -24.27 -5.41 2.17
C SER A 102 -25.57 -5.46 2.99
N SER A 103 -25.80 -6.52 3.77
CA SER A 103 -26.87 -6.61 4.76
C SER A 103 -26.33 -6.20 6.13
N ALA A 104 -26.89 -5.11 6.67
CA ALA A 104 -26.68 -4.61 8.02
C ALA A 104 -26.64 -5.75 9.06
N HIS A 105 -25.89 -5.57 10.14
CA HIS A 105 -25.70 -6.43 11.33
C HIS A 105 -24.28 -7.04 11.45
N LEU A 106 -23.27 -6.17 11.55
CA LEU A 106 -22.00 -6.53 12.19
C LEU A 106 -21.80 -5.59 13.39
N ASP A 107 -21.15 -6.08 14.45
CA ASP A 107 -20.94 -5.40 15.74
C ASP A 107 -19.57 -4.68 15.85
N SER A 108 -19.52 -3.68 16.71
CA SER A 108 -18.63 -2.50 16.75
C SER A 108 -17.15 -2.66 17.14
N ALA A 109 -16.51 -3.80 16.87
CA ALA A 109 -15.20 -4.11 17.46
C ALA A 109 -14.04 -4.42 16.48
N GLN A 110 -14.14 -4.08 15.19
CA GLN A 110 -13.14 -4.50 14.18
C GLN A 110 -12.65 -3.34 13.30
N LEU A 111 -11.42 -3.34 12.79
CA LEU A 111 -10.93 -2.32 11.82
C LEU A 111 -11.72 -2.29 10.50
N LEU A 112 -12.35 -3.41 10.13
CA LEU A 112 -13.31 -3.52 9.03
C LEU A 112 -14.75 -3.19 9.45
N TYR A 113 -15.00 -2.95 10.74
CA TYR A 113 -16.29 -2.50 11.23
C TYR A 113 -16.66 -1.21 10.52
N ASN A 114 -17.85 -1.23 9.92
CA ASN A 114 -18.39 -0.11 9.19
C ASN A 114 -17.49 0.34 8.02
N TRP A 115 -16.86 -0.55 7.24
CA TRP A 115 -16.17 -0.18 5.98
C TRP A 115 -14.91 0.68 6.14
N GLY A 116 -14.33 0.74 7.34
CA GLY A 116 -13.35 1.78 7.66
C GLY A 116 -13.98 3.18 7.68
N GLN A 117 -15.30 3.32 7.77
CA GLN A 117 -16.03 4.58 8.02
C GLN A 117 -15.60 5.21 9.33
N ALA A 118 -15.26 4.40 10.35
CA ALA A 118 -14.58 4.87 11.56
C ALA A 118 -13.25 5.59 11.26
N TYR A 119 -12.63 5.27 10.11
CA TYR A 119 -11.43 5.88 9.56
C TYR A 119 -11.69 6.55 8.21
N TYR A 120 -12.90 7.06 7.95
CA TYR A 120 -13.22 7.80 6.72
C TYR A 120 -12.88 7.08 5.40
N TYR A 121 -13.00 5.75 5.36
CA TYR A 121 -12.66 4.90 4.21
C TYR A 121 -11.18 4.96 3.78
N LEU A 122 -10.29 5.41 4.67
CA LEU A 122 -8.85 5.49 4.45
C LEU A 122 -8.24 4.20 3.85
N PRO A 123 -8.56 2.98 4.34
CA PRO A 123 -8.03 1.75 3.77
C PRO A 123 -8.37 1.59 2.28
N ALA A 124 -9.63 1.82 1.89
CA ALA A 124 -10.08 1.72 0.51
C ALA A 124 -9.41 2.77 -0.38
N ILE A 125 -9.32 4.02 0.11
CA ILE A 125 -8.66 5.12 -0.62
C ILE A 125 -7.18 4.80 -0.82
N LEU A 126 -6.47 4.34 0.22
CA LEU A 126 -5.05 3.99 0.13
C LEU A 126 -4.81 2.80 -0.78
N THR A 127 -5.68 1.79 -0.78
CA THR A 127 -5.60 0.67 -1.73
C THR A 127 -5.75 1.15 -3.17
N ALA A 128 -6.72 2.02 -3.45
CA ALA A 128 -6.90 2.62 -4.77
C ALA A 128 -5.69 3.46 -5.20
N LEU A 129 -5.17 4.30 -4.30
CA LEU A 129 -3.96 5.09 -4.56
C LEU A 129 -2.75 4.20 -4.81
N THR A 130 -2.62 3.10 -4.07
CA THR A 130 -1.53 2.12 -4.27
C THR A 130 -1.64 1.43 -5.62
N LEU A 131 -2.84 1.03 -6.05
CA LEU A 131 -3.08 0.50 -7.40
C LEU A 131 -2.65 1.49 -8.48
N VAL A 132 -3.12 2.74 -8.39
CA VAL A 132 -2.76 3.79 -9.34
C VAL A 132 -1.25 4.00 -9.36
N TRP A 133 -0.62 4.06 -8.19
CA TRP A 133 0.83 4.21 -8.08
C TRP A 133 1.58 3.03 -8.72
N LEU A 134 1.14 1.80 -8.49
CA LEU A 134 1.74 0.59 -9.06
C LEU A 134 1.60 0.54 -10.59
N ILE A 135 0.48 1.02 -11.14
CA ILE A 135 0.24 1.14 -12.59
C ILE A 135 1.14 2.21 -13.20
N VAL A 136 1.17 3.40 -12.61
CA VAL A 136 1.92 4.56 -13.16
C VAL A 136 3.43 4.35 -13.05
N SER A 137 3.92 3.80 -11.95
CA SER A 137 5.36 3.63 -11.71
C SER A 137 5.96 2.38 -12.38
N SER A 138 5.15 1.51 -12.98
CA SER A 138 5.58 0.50 -13.93
C SER A 138 4.37 0.03 -14.70
N PRO A 139 4.30 0.30 -16.01
CA PRO A 139 3.69 -0.68 -16.86
C PRO A 139 4.49 -1.98 -16.62
N LEU A 140 3.82 -3.05 -16.20
CA LEU A 140 4.34 -4.40 -16.37
C LEU A 140 4.63 -4.53 -17.86
N ARG A 141 5.79 -4.09 -18.31
CA ARG A 141 6.16 -4.12 -19.72
C ARG A 141 6.20 -5.61 -20.04
N PRO A 142 5.30 -6.14 -20.88
CA PRO A 142 5.51 -7.47 -21.41
C PRO A 142 6.91 -7.42 -22.00
N GLY A 143 7.81 -8.26 -21.49
CA GLY A 143 9.15 -8.32 -22.06
C GLY A 143 8.96 -8.53 -23.56
N ASN A 144 9.52 -7.65 -24.37
CA ASN A 144 9.80 -8.00 -25.76
C ASN A 144 10.74 -9.20 -25.70
N SER A 145 10.17 -10.40 -25.75
CA SER A 145 10.86 -11.59 -26.20
C SER A 145 10.98 -11.46 -27.71
N ASN A 146 12.05 -10.79 -28.15
CA ASN A 146 12.61 -10.94 -29.48
C ASN A 146 13.93 -11.67 -29.34
#